data_AF-A0AAF0NG05-F1
#
_entry.id   AF-A0AAF0NG05-F1
#
_cell.length_a   1.000
_cell.length_b   1.000
_cell.length_c   1.000
_cell.angle_alpha   90.00
_cell.angle_beta   90.00
_cell.angle_gamma   90.00
#
_symmetry.space_group_name_H-M   'P 1'
#
loop_
_entity.id
_entity.type
_entity.pdbx_description
1 polymer ?
#
loop_
_entity_poly.entity_id
_entity_poly.type
_entity_poly.pdbx_seq_one_letter_code
_entity_poly.pdbx_strand_id
1 'polypeptide(L)'
;MFDVSLLNLPWATLVTLTSGYIGYFIANVGLKDHHKPIEVTFSSLIFGLTAMMAYQAVMWAGLNAWLATPPALLCALTCGAWWRRYGRKWMYRLLWNNDISWSDDTSSAWQAMFDQTGFSVTEVRVILRDGSGMMSRLPGNFEEWPNGPFTLGNKGDMVLYVTHSSPSGSNEWEEYKGVVDKYWGALATYIPADQIARVEIRRVRATNDE
;
A
#
# COMPACT_ATOMS: atom_id res chain seq x y z
N MET A 1 -20.52 1.88 -17.66
CA MET A 1 -21.86 1.32 -17.91
C MET A 1 -21.80 -0.14 -17.50
N PHE A 2 -22.36 -0.51 -16.35
CA PHE A 2 -22.41 -1.91 -15.92
C PHE A 2 -23.44 -2.62 -16.81
N ASP A 3 -22.99 -3.53 -17.66
CA ASP A 3 -23.87 -4.32 -18.51
C ASP A 3 -24.53 -5.43 -17.68
N VAL A 4 -25.86 -5.42 -17.62
CA VAL A 4 -26.67 -6.41 -16.88
C VAL A 4 -26.38 -7.83 -17.37
N SER A 5 -25.88 -7.98 -18.59
CA SER A 5 -25.42 -9.25 -19.17
C SER A 5 -24.32 -9.93 -18.34
N LEU A 6 -23.52 -9.17 -17.57
CA LEU A 6 -22.49 -9.74 -16.69
C LEU A 6 -23.10 -10.54 -15.52
N LEU A 7 -24.28 -10.16 -15.02
CA LEU A 7 -24.96 -10.86 -13.93
C LEU A 7 -25.60 -12.18 -14.41
N ASN A 8 -25.78 -12.35 -15.71
CA ASN A 8 -26.31 -13.58 -16.31
C ASN A 8 -25.22 -14.62 -16.60
N LEU A 9 -23.96 -14.34 -16.25
CA LEU A 9 -22.87 -15.30 -16.39
C LEU A 9 -23.08 -16.51 -15.46
N PRO A 10 -22.55 -17.69 -15.83
CA PRO A 10 -22.56 -18.85 -14.94
C PRO A 10 -21.98 -18.49 -13.57
N TRP A 11 -22.58 -19.01 -12.50
CA TRP A 11 -22.17 -18.69 -11.11
C TRP A 11 -20.67 -18.84 -10.87
N ALA A 12 -20.07 -19.94 -11.38
CA ALA A 12 -18.63 -20.16 -11.28
C ALA A 12 -17.79 -19.04 -11.94
N THR A 13 -18.27 -18.45 -13.04
CA THR A 13 -17.61 -17.34 -13.73
C THR A 13 -17.69 -16.06 -12.89
N LEU A 14 -18.85 -15.77 -12.29
CA LEU A 14 -19.03 -14.64 -11.38
C LEU A 14 -18.11 -14.74 -10.16
N VAL A 15 -18.05 -15.92 -9.52
CA VAL A 15 -17.17 -16.17 -8.38
C VAL A 15 -15.71 -16.00 -8.77
N THR A 16 -15.31 -16.52 -9.93
CA THR A 16 -13.93 -16.43 -10.43
C THR A 16 -13.51 -14.98 -10.70
N LEU A 17 -14.34 -14.21 -11.41
CA LEU A 17 -14.04 -12.81 -11.71
C LEU A 17 -14.00 -11.95 -10.45
N THR A 18 -14.96 -12.16 -9.54
CA THR A 18 -15.02 -11.41 -8.27
C THR A 18 -13.81 -11.72 -7.39
N SER A 19 -13.47 -13.00 -7.23
CA SER A 19 -12.31 -13.43 -6.44
C SER A 19 -11.01 -12.91 -7.06
N GLY A 20 -10.88 -12.99 -8.39
CA GLY A 20 -9.73 -12.48 -9.11
C GLY A 20 -9.50 -10.99 -8.91
N TYR A 21 -10.57 -10.18 -8.99
CA TYR A 21 -10.49 -8.75 -8.71
C TYR A 21 -10.09 -8.44 -7.27
N ILE A 22 -10.61 -9.19 -6.30
CA ILE A 22 -10.24 -9.03 -4.87
C ILE A 22 -8.74 -9.32 -4.68
N GLY A 23 -8.23 -10.42 -5.24
CA GLY A 23 -6.81 -10.76 -5.17
C GLY A 23 -5.93 -9.69 -5.81
N TYR A 24 -6.34 -9.19 -6.98
CA TYR A 24 -5.69 -8.08 -7.68
C TYR A 24 -5.65 -6.80 -6.83
N PHE A 25 -6.79 -6.42 -6.24
CA PHE A 25 -6.92 -5.23 -5.42
C PHE A 25 -5.96 -5.28 -4.24
N ILE A 26 -5.97 -6.38 -3.47
CA ILE A 26 -5.06 -6.55 -2.33
C ILE A 26 -3.59 -6.54 -2.77
N ALA A 27 -3.28 -7.17 -3.90
CA ALA A 27 -1.92 -7.20 -4.42
C ALA A 27 -1.37 -5.81 -4.80
N ASN A 28 -2.24 -4.87 -5.18
CA ASN A 28 -1.86 -3.60 -5.80
C ASN A 28 -2.29 -2.34 -5.04
N VAL A 29 -3.10 -2.46 -3.99
CA VAL A 29 -3.57 -1.33 -3.20
C VAL A 29 -2.40 -0.45 -2.73
N GLY A 30 -2.51 0.85 -2.96
CA GLY A 30 -1.50 1.85 -2.58
C GLY A 30 -0.20 1.87 -3.40
N LEU A 31 -0.08 1.12 -4.51
CA LEU A 31 1.15 1.10 -5.33
C LEU A 31 1.05 1.84 -6.67
N LYS A 32 -0.13 1.94 -7.29
CA LYS A 32 -0.29 2.62 -8.59
C LYS A 32 -1.57 3.47 -8.57
N ASP A 33 -1.46 4.73 -8.99
CA ASP A 33 -2.63 5.62 -9.20
C ASP A 33 -3.41 5.30 -10.47
N HIS A 34 -2.69 4.89 -11.50
CA HIS A 34 -3.25 4.63 -12.83
C HIS A 34 -3.01 3.19 -13.20
N HIS A 35 -4.02 2.35 -12.96
CA HIS A 35 -4.02 0.99 -13.45
C HIS A 35 -4.49 0.96 -14.90
N LYS A 36 -3.64 0.52 -15.83
CA LYS A 36 -4.09 0.31 -17.21
C LYS A 36 -5.18 -0.76 -17.20
N PRO A 37 -6.31 -0.57 -17.91
CA PRO A 37 -7.40 -1.55 -17.93
C PRO A 37 -6.92 -2.97 -18.26
N ILE A 38 -5.95 -3.08 -19.18
CA ILE A 38 -5.35 -4.36 -19.56
C ILE A 38 -4.62 -5.05 -18.41
N GLU A 39 -3.91 -4.31 -17.56
CA GLU A 39 -3.21 -4.85 -16.38
C GLU A 39 -4.20 -5.34 -15.33
N VAL A 40 -5.28 -4.57 -15.10
CA VAL A 40 -6.37 -4.97 -14.18
C VAL A 40 -6.99 -6.27 -14.63
N THR A 41 -7.38 -6.36 -15.91
CA THR A 41 -8.05 -7.53 -16.47
C THR A 41 -7.16 -8.77 -16.40
N PHE A 42 -5.93 -8.73 -16.93
CA PHE A 42 -5.07 -9.92 -16.95
C PHE A 42 -4.60 -10.32 -15.54
N SER A 43 -4.28 -9.37 -14.67
CA SER A 43 -3.89 -9.70 -13.30
C SER A 43 -5.04 -10.29 -12.50
N SER A 44 -6.26 -9.76 -12.68
CA SER A 44 -7.47 -10.32 -12.07
C SER A 44 -7.76 -11.73 -12.60
N LEU A 45 -7.48 -12.02 -13.87
CA LEU A 45 -7.60 -13.38 -14.41
C LEU A 45 -6.59 -14.35 -13.80
N ILE A 46 -5.35 -13.92 -13.51
CA ILE A 46 -4.34 -14.77 -12.86
C ILE A 46 -4.80 -15.16 -11.44
N PHE A 47 -5.24 -14.20 -10.64
CA PHE A 47 -5.80 -14.49 -9.31
C PHE A 47 -7.11 -15.28 -9.40
N GLY A 48 -7.94 -14.96 -10.41
CA GLY A 48 -9.16 -15.70 -10.70
C GLY A 48 -8.91 -17.16 -11.01
N LEU A 49 -7.86 -17.48 -11.78
CA LEU A 49 -7.47 -18.86 -12.09
C LEU A 49 -7.18 -19.65 -10.80
N THR A 50 -6.42 -19.06 -9.87
CA THR A 50 -6.14 -19.72 -8.57
C THR A 50 -7.40 -19.94 -7.74
N ALA A 51 -8.31 -18.96 -7.73
CA ALA A 51 -9.61 -19.08 -7.06
C ALA A 51 -10.50 -20.16 -7.71
N MET A 52 -10.48 -20.25 -9.04
CA MET A 52 -11.23 -21.25 -9.79
C MET A 52 -10.71 -22.66 -9.53
N MET A 53 -9.40 -22.85 -9.36
CA MET A 53 -8.83 -24.14 -8.95
C MET A 53 -9.34 -24.56 -7.57
N ALA A 54 -9.38 -23.64 -6.60
CA ALA A 54 -9.94 -23.90 -5.27
C ALA A 54 -11.45 -24.19 -5.34
N TYR A 55 -12.20 -23.44 -6.16
CA TYR A 55 -13.61 -23.67 -6.40
C TYR A 55 -13.86 -25.09 -6.96
N GLN A 56 -13.10 -25.48 -7.98
CA GLN A 56 -13.24 -26.78 -8.63
C GLN A 56 -12.86 -27.94 -7.70
N ALA A 57 -11.83 -27.78 -6.86
CA ALA A 57 -11.45 -28.78 -5.87
C ALA A 57 -12.59 -29.06 -4.87
N VAL A 58 -13.32 -28.02 -4.46
CA VAL A 58 -14.47 -28.16 -3.55
C VAL A 58 -15.67 -28.80 -4.27
N MET A 59 -15.90 -28.45 -5.53
CA MET A 59 -16.92 -29.09 -6.36
C MET A 59 -16.63 -30.58 -6.58
N TRP A 60 -15.36 -30.97 -6.79
CA TRP A 60 -14.94 -32.37 -6.89
C TRP A 60 -15.12 -33.17 -5.59
N ALA A 61 -15.07 -32.49 -4.43
CA ALA A 61 -15.42 -33.09 -3.15
C ALA A 61 -16.92 -33.34 -2.97
N GLY A 62 -17.74 -33.05 -3.99
CA GLY A 62 -19.19 -33.30 -4.00
C GLY A 62 -20.02 -32.22 -3.31
N LEU A 63 -19.41 -31.07 -2.98
CA LEU A 63 -20.10 -29.94 -2.36
C LEU A 63 -20.81 -29.09 -3.42
N ASN A 64 -21.85 -28.38 -2.98
CA ASN A 64 -22.65 -27.48 -3.83
C ASN A 64 -21.91 -26.17 -4.15
N ALA A 65 -22.29 -25.57 -5.28
CA ALA A 65 -21.71 -24.34 -5.82
C ALA A 65 -21.65 -23.16 -4.83
N TRP A 66 -22.60 -23.11 -3.89
CA TRP A 66 -22.65 -22.10 -2.83
C TRP A 66 -21.57 -22.33 -1.77
N LEU A 67 -21.35 -23.58 -1.31
CA LEU A 67 -20.29 -23.90 -0.35
C LEU A 67 -18.89 -23.85 -0.97
N ALA A 68 -18.77 -23.95 -2.30
CA ALA A 68 -17.51 -23.76 -3.02
C ALA A 68 -17.08 -22.27 -3.12
N THR A 69 -17.98 -21.33 -2.84
CA THR A 69 -17.72 -19.89 -3.01
C THR A 69 -16.79 -19.32 -1.92
N PRO A 70 -17.01 -19.55 -0.61
CA PRO A 70 -16.13 -19.00 0.43
C PRO A 70 -14.67 -19.48 0.32
N PRO A 71 -14.37 -20.76 0.06
CA PRO A 71 -12.98 -21.21 -0.14
C PRO A 71 -12.28 -20.53 -1.32
N ALA A 72 -12.99 -20.29 -2.43
CA ALA A 72 -12.45 -19.60 -3.59
C ALA A 72 -12.06 -18.14 -3.27
N LEU A 73 -12.92 -17.43 -2.53
CA LEU A 73 -12.66 -16.06 -2.07
C LEU A 73 -11.47 -16.02 -1.11
N LEU A 74 -11.41 -16.92 -0.12
CA LEU A 74 -10.29 -17.03 0.81
C LEU A 74 -8.98 -17.34 0.08
N CYS A 75 -9.02 -18.22 -0.93
CA CYS A 75 -7.86 -18.52 -1.76
C CYS A 75 -7.35 -17.27 -2.50
N ALA A 76 -8.23 -16.49 -3.11
CA ALA A 76 -7.82 -15.24 -3.77
C ALA A 76 -7.26 -14.19 -2.80
N LEU A 77 -7.88 -14.02 -1.64
CA LEU A 77 -7.41 -13.12 -0.58
C LEU A 77 -5.99 -13.49 -0.13
N THR A 78 -5.78 -14.76 0.20
CA THR A 78 -4.49 -15.27 0.67
C THR A 78 -3.43 -15.22 -0.43
N CYS A 79 -3.77 -15.57 -1.68
CA CYS A 79 -2.86 -15.45 -2.81
C CYS A 79 -2.46 -13.99 -3.07
N GLY A 80 -3.41 -13.05 -3.05
CA GLY A 80 -3.13 -11.62 -3.21
C GLY A 80 -2.23 -11.07 -2.11
N ALA A 81 -2.53 -11.41 -0.85
CA ALA A 81 -1.72 -11.02 0.31
C ALA A 81 -0.30 -11.63 0.27
N TRP A 82 -0.19 -12.92 -0.08
CA TRP A 82 1.07 -13.62 -0.24
C TRP A 82 1.92 -13.02 -1.37
N TRP A 83 1.30 -12.72 -2.51
CA TRP A 83 1.97 -12.09 -3.63
C TRP A 83 2.53 -10.72 -3.25
N ARG A 84 1.74 -9.92 -2.53
CA ARG A 84 2.17 -8.61 -2.03
C ARG A 84 3.33 -8.72 -1.06
N ARG A 85 3.25 -9.63 -0.08
CA ARG A 85 4.27 -9.75 0.97
C ARG A 85 5.57 -10.38 0.49
N TYR A 86 5.47 -11.41 -0.35
CA TYR A 86 6.61 -12.26 -0.72
C TYR A 86 6.80 -12.41 -2.23
N GLY A 87 5.72 -12.62 -2.99
CA GLY A 87 5.77 -12.93 -4.42
C GLY A 87 6.54 -11.90 -5.24
N ARG A 88 6.25 -10.61 -5.04
CA ARG A 88 6.99 -9.52 -5.72
C ARG A 88 8.49 -9.55 -5.44
N LYS A 89 8.88 -9.66 -4.18
CA LYS A 89 10.30 -9.70 -3.76
C LYS A 89 11.02 -10.92 -4.33
N TRP A 90 10.33 -12.05 -4.46
CA TRP A 90 10.88 -13.24 -5.07
C TRP A 90 11.03 -13.09 -6.59
N MET A 91 10.00 -12.57 -7.27
CA MET A 91 10.04 -12.29 -8.71
C MET A 91 11.15 -11.32 -9.08
N TYR A 92 11.28 -10.20 -8.36
CA TYR A 92 12.36 -9.24 -8.61
C TYR A 92 13.75 -9.84 -8.35
N ARG A 93 13.90 -10.67 -7.30
CA ARG A 93 15.15 -11.41 -7.08
C ARG A 93 15.47 -12.36 -8.22
N LEU A 94 14.48 -13.05 -8.79
CA LEU A 94 14.70 -13.90 -9.96
C LEU A 94 15.10 -13.07 -11.19
N LEU A 95 14.41 -11.95 -11.45
CA LEU A 95 14.72 -11.08 -12.59
C LEU A 95 16.13 -10.50 -12.49
N TRP A 96 16.53 -10.08 -11.28
CA TRP A 96 17.87 -9.60 -10.99
C TRP A 96 18.90 -10.73 -11.15
N ASN A 97 18.71 -11.87 -10.50
CA ASN A 97 19.67 -12.98 -10.57
C ASN A 97 19.91 -13.53 -11.98
N ASN A 98 19.00 -13.26 -12.92
CA ASN A 98 19.11 -13.65 -14.32
C ASN A 98 19.45 -12.47 -15.25
N ASP A 99 19.83 -11.30 -14.71
CA ASP A 99 20.16 -10.08 -15.46
C ASP A 99 19.09 -9.61 -16.47
N ILE A 100 17.81 -9.93 -16.20
CA ILE A 100 16.70 -9.61 -17.11
C ILE A 100 16.30 -8.14 -16.97
N SER A 101 16.13 -7.67 -15.73
CA SER A 101 15.75 -6.28 -15.46
C SER A 101 16.14 -5.87 -14.05
N TRP A 102 16.64 -4.64 -13.95
CA TRP A 102 16.96 -3.94 -12.70
C TRP A 102 15.91 -2.88 -12.34
N SER A 103 14.95 -2.63 -13.23
CA SER A 103 13.85 -1.70 -12.98
C SER A 103 12.78 -2.39 -12.14
N ASP A 104 12.45 -1.80 -10.99
CA ASP A 104 11.18 -2.04 -10.32
C ASP A 104 10.13 -1.20 -11.06
N ASP A 105 8.99 -1.79 -11.44
CA ASP A 105 7.92 -1.14 -12.22
C ASP A 105 7.16 -0.05 -11.40
N THR A 106 7.85 0.61 -10.46
CA THR A 106 7.33 1.71 -9.65
C THR A 106 7.32 2.99 -10.48
N SER A 107 6.20 3.74 -10.46
CA SER A 107 6.07 4.90 -11.34
C SER A 107 6.93 6.09 -10.89
N SER A 108 7.44 6.06 -9.65
CA SER A 108 8.38 7.05 -9.11
C SER A 108 9.12 6.53 -7.89
N ALA A 109 10.31 7.09 -7.63
CA ALA A 109 11.04 6.86 -6.39
C ALA A 109 10.22 7.26 -5.14
N TRP A 110 9.31 8.23 -5.28
CA TRP A 110 8.33 8.58 -4.25
C TRP A 110 7.42 7.39 -3.93
N GLN A 111 6.89 6.71 -4.94
CA GLN A 111 6.07 5.52 -4.72
C GLN A 111 6.86 4.32 -4.17
N ALA A 112 8.12 4.18 -4.55
CA ALA A 112 9.00 3.15 -3.99
C ALA A 112 9.16 3.26 -2.45
N MET A 113 8.92 4.45 -1.87
CA MET A 113 8.95 4.67 -0.43
C MET A 113 7.78 3.99 0.31
N PHE A 114 6.64 3.71 -0.36
CA PHE A 114 5.51 2.97 0.22
C PHE A 114 5.78 1.46 0.33
N ASP A 115 6.64 0.91 -0.53
CA ASP A 115 6.81 -0.55 -0.65
C ASP A 115 7.79 -1.13 0.40
N GLN A 116 8.38 -0.27 1.24
CA GLN A 116 9.39 -0.63 2.23
C GLN A 116 8.80 -1.21 3.53
N THR A 117 7.92 -2.20 3.41
CA THR A 117 7.20 -2.87 4.52
C THR A 117 8.09 -3.59 5.54
N GLY A 118 9.39 -3.80 5.24
CA GLY A 118 10.34 -4.45 6.15
C GLY A 118 11.07 -3.48 7.09
N PHE A 119 10.74 -2.19 7.04
CA PHE A 119 11.41 -1.14 7.78
C PHE A 119 10.39 -0.22 8.46
N SER A 120 10.59 0.03 9.75
CA SER A 120 9.77 0.97 10.51
C SER A 120 10.35 2.37 10.42
N VAL A 121 9.49 3.37 10.26
CA VAL A 121 9.90 4.77 10.16
C VAL A 121 10.12 5.35 11.55
N THR A 122 11.30 5.91 11.80
CA THR A 122 11.65 6.52 13.10
C THR A 122 11.64 8.03 13.06
N GLU A 123 11.82 8.63 11.87
CA GLU A 123 11.87 10.07 11.69
C GLU A 123 11.47 10.42 10.26
N VAL A 124 10.62 11.44 10.12
CA VAL A 124 10.27 12.06 8.83
C VAL A 124 10.58 13.54 8.94
N ARG A 125 11.40 14.06 8.03
CA ARG A 125 11.70 15.49 7.90
C ARG A 125 11.24 15.99 6.55
N VAL A 126 10.60 17.13 6.55
CA VAL A 126 10.13 17.83 5.37
C VAL A 126 10.77 19.20 5.38
N ILE A 127 11.61 19.46 4.38
CA ILE A 127 12.20 20.78 4.15
C ILE A 127 11.33 21.50 3.13
N LEU A 128 10.82 22.66 3.53
CA LEU A 128 9.98 23.50 2.70
C LEU A 128 10.83 24.40 1.80
N ARG A 129 10.22 24.93 0.74
CA ARG A 129 10.89 25.81 -0.23
C ARG A 129 11.37 27.13 0.34
N ASP A 130 10.75 27.59 1.43
CA ASP A 130 11.21 28.76 2.18
C ASP A 130 12.43 28.46 3.07
N GLY A 131 12.91 27.22 3.10
CA GLY A 131 14.04 26.76 3.90
C GLY A 131 13.68 26.34 5.33
N SER A 132 12.42 26.50 5.75
CA SER A 132 11.97 25.99 7.05
C SER A 132 11.79 24.46 7.02
N GLY A 133 11.83 23.84 8.19
CA GLY A 133 11.73 22.39 8.36
C GLY A 133 10.55 21.99 9.24
N MET A 134 9.86 20.93 8.86
CA MET A 134 8.87 20.23 9.69
C MET A 134 9.35 18.80 9.92
N MET A 135 9.22 18.29 11.14
CA MET A 135 9.66 16.95 11.48
C MET A 135 8.64 16.22 12.35
N SER A 136 8.46 14.93 12.06
CA SER A 136 7.82 13.98 12.95
C SER A 136 8.84 12.99 13.46
N ARG A 137 8.98 12.95 14.78
CA ARG A 137 9.84 12.01 15.49
C ARG A 137 9.01 10.88 16.07
N LEU A 138 9.44 9.65 15.86
CA LEU A 138 8.71 8.43 16.23
C LEU A 138 7.26 8.43 15.73
N PRO A 139 7.03 8.56 14.41
CA PRO A 139 5.68 8.63 13.86
C PRO A 139 4.85 7.38 14.17
N GLY A 140 5.47 6.24 14.50
CA GLY A 140 4.81 5.02 14.99
C GLY A 140 3.90 5.25 16.22
N ASN A 141 4.16 6.29 17.03
CA ASN A 141 3.28 6.67 18.14
C ASN A 141 1.89 7.12 17.69
N PHE A 142 1.73 7.43 16.39
CA PHE A 142 0.48 7.87 15.79
C PHE A 142 -0.17 6.80 14.89
N GLU A 143 0.20 5.52 15.02
CA GLU A 143 -0.31 4.44 14.15
C GLU A 143 -1.84 4.29 14.17
N GLU A 144 -2.45 4.41 15.34
CA GLU A 144 -3.90 4.27 15.54
C GLU A 144 -4.67 5.58 15.31
N TRP A 145 -3.98 6.64 14.90
CA TRP A 145 -4.54 7.98 14.78
C TRP A 145 -5.10 8.21 13.36
N PRO A 146 -5.95 9.22 13.15
CA PRO A 146 -6.49 9.52 11.82
C PRO A 146 -5.39 9.74 10.77
N ASN A 147 -5.46 9.02 9.64
CA ASN A 147 -4.42 8.97 8.60
C ASN A 147 -3.14 8.19 8.98
N GLY A 148 -3.12 7.53 10.14
CA GLY A 148 -1.99 6.75 10.62
C GLY A 148 -0.75 7.60 10.91
N PRO A 149 0.45 6.99 10.93
CA PRO A 149 1.65 7.66 11.43
C PRO A 149 2.08 8.87 10.58
N PHE A 150 1.88 8.77 9.27
CA PHE A 150 2.01 9.83 8.27
C PHE A 150 1.46 9.30 6.93
N THR A 151 1.07 10.20 6.03
CA THR A 151 0.63 9.84 4.67
C THR A 151 1.54 10.49 3.65
N LEU A 152 2.06 9.69 2.73
CA LEU A 152 2.62 10.20 1.48
C LEU A 152 1.51 10.18 0.45
N GLY A 153 1.17 11.33 -0.12
CA GLY A 153 0.18 11.46 -1.17
C GLY A 153 0.80 11.20 -2.53
N ASN A 154 0.06 10.59 -3.44
CA ASN A 154 0.57 10.20 -4.74
C ASN A 154 0.96 11.37 -5.65
N LYS A 155 0.51 12.59 -5.34
CA LYS A 155 0.89 13.82 -6.03
C LYS A 155 2.11 14.51 -5.41
N GLY A 156 2.76 13.86 -4.44
CA GLY A 156 3.91 14.39 -3.70
C GLY A 156 3.53 15.25 -2.49
N ASP A 157 2.25 15.38 -2.18
CA ASP A 157 1.73 15.99 -0.97
C ASP A 157 1.90 15.06 0.24
N MET A 158 1.81 15.60 1.46
CA MET A 158 2.01 14.82 2.68
C MET A 158 1.06 15.23 3.80
N VAL A 159 0.72 14.28 4.67
CA VAL A 159 0.13 14.54 5.99
C VAL A 159 1.08 14.05 7.06
N LEU A 160 1.36 14.90 8.05
CA LEU A 160 2.37 14.65 9.08
C LEU A 160 1.93 15.16 10.45
N TYR A 161 2.16 14.39 11.50
CA TYR A 161 2.10 14.87 12.89
C TYR A 161 3.43 15.55 13.25
N VAL A 162 3.46 16.88 13.19
CA VAL A 162 4.68 17.68 13.31
C VAL A 162 5.07 17.85 14.78
N THR A 163 6.02 17.05 15.24
CA THR A 163 6.54 17.12 16.62
C THR A 163 7.66 18.12 16.77
N HIS A 164 8.35 18.50 15.69
CA HIS A 164 9.41 19.50 15.73
C HIS A 164 9.37 20.41 14.51
N SER A 165 9.80 21.66 14.67
CA SER A 165 9.95 22.63 13.58
C SER A 165 11.34 23.25 13.60
N SER A 166 11.84 23.62 12.42
CA SER A 166 13.08 24.36 12.25
C SER A 166 12.82 25.64 11.47
N PRO A 167 13.16 26.83 12.00
CA PRO A 167 13.05 28.08 11.25
C PRO A 167 13.95 28.10 10.01
N SER A 168 13.59 28.91 9.01
CA SER A 168 14.42 29.09 7.81
C SER A 168 15.83 29.56 8.17
N GLY A 169 16.85 28.87 7.65
CA GLY A 169 18.25 29.18 7.89
C GLY A 169 18.81 28.72 9.25
N SER A 170 17.98 28.06 10.09
CA SER A 170 18.44 27.41 11.31
C SER A 170 18.69 25.91 11.07
N ASN A 171 19.65 25.36 11.79
CA ASN A 171 19.83 23.90 11.90
C ASN A 171 19.25 23.34 13.19
N GLU A 172 18.69 24.20 14.04
CA GLU A 172 18.08 23.80 15.31
C GLU A 172 16.63 23.35 15.09
N TRP A 173 16.27 22.27 15.76
CA TRP A 173 14.93 21.70 15.74
C TRP A 173 14.27 21.94 17.09
N GLU A 174 13.22 22.73 17.10
CA GLU A 174 12.45 23.04 18.30
C GLU A 174 11.28 22.07 18.42
N GLU A 175 11.09 21.48 19.61
CA GLU A 175 10.00 20.56 19.87
C GLU A 175 8.67 21.32 20.04
N TYR A 176 7.67 20.93 19.25
CA TYR A 176 6.31 21.41 19.35
C TYR A 176 5.47 20.47 20.23
N LYS A 177 5.04 20.96 21.39
CA LYS A 177 4.30 20.17 22.38
C LYS A 177 2.79 20.09 22.12
N GLY A 178 2.27 20.82 21.13
CA GLY A 178 0.84 20.93 20.85
C GLY A 178 0.28 19.90 19.85
N VAL A 179 1.04 18.86 19.49
CA VAL A 179 0.58 17.83 18.54
C VAL A 179 -0.64 17.07 19.05
N VAL A 180 -0.70 16.87 20.36
CA VAL A 180 -1.79 16.17 21.04
C VAL A 180 -2.34 17.06 22.13
N ASP A 181 -3.57 17.50 21.97
CA ASP A 181 -4.31 18.24 22.97
C ASP A 181 -5.41 17.37 23.59
N LYS A 182 -5.62 17.52 24.90
CA LYS A 182 -6.60 16.73 25.66
C LYS A 182 -8.05 16.99 25.22
N TYR A 183 -8.34 18.20 24.77
CA TYR A 183 -9.69 18.64 24.39
C TYR A 183 -9.90 18.63 22.88
N TRP A 184 -8.85 18.94 22.10
CA TRP A 184 -8.95 19.12 20.65
C TRP A 184 -8.41 17.93 19.86
N GLY A 185 -7.73 17.00 20.53
CA GLY A 185 -7.19 15.79 19.91
C GLY A 185 -5.90 16.05 19.14
N ALA A 186 -5.76 15.39 18.00
CA ALA A 186 -4.53 15.36 17.21
C ALA A 186 -4.44 16.49 16.19
N LEU A 187 -3.29 17.16 16.13
CA LEU A 187 -2.98 18.11 15.06
C LEU A 187 -2.19 17.42 13.94
N ALA A 188 -2.91 16.95 12.92
CA ALA A 188 -2.30 16.54 11.67
C ALA A 188 -2.05 17.76 10.77
N THR A 189 -0.85 17.87 10.19
CA THR A 189 -0.47 18.96 9.29
C THR A 189 -0.46 18.45 7.85
N TYR A 190 -1.25 19.08 6.98
CA TYR A 190 -1.18 18.87 5.54
C TYR A 190 -0.10 19.77 4.93
N ILE A 191 0.78 19.19 4.13
CA ILE A 191 1.87 19.87 3.45
C ILE A 191 1.66 19.72 1.93
N PRO A 192 1.33 20.81 1.22
CA PRO A 192 1.16 20.79 -0.24
C PRO A 192 2.45 20.42 -0.98
N ALA A 193 2.33 19.65 -2.06
CA ALA A 193 3.47 19.21 -2.88
C ALA A 193 4.33 20.36 -3.42
N ASP A 194 3.71 21.51 -3.73
CA ASP A 194 4.38 22.69 -4.26
C ASP A 194 5.18 23.46 -3.20
N GLN A 195 4.97 23.18 -1.91
CA GLN A 195 5.75 23.77 -0.82
C GLN A 195 6.93 22.90 -0.40
N ILE A 196 6.91 21.61 -0.75
CA ILE A 196 7.96 20.66 -0.38
C ILE A 196 9.16 20.85 -1.31
N ALA A 197 10.33 21.10 -0.71
CA ALA A 197 11.62 21.09 -1.41
C ALA A 197 12.30 19.73 -1.31
N ARG A 198 12.24 19.09 -0.13
CA ARG A 198 12.88 17.79 0.11
C ARG A 198 12.16 17.04 1.23
N VAL A 199 12.10 15.71 1.09
CA VAL A 199 11.62 14.81 2.15
C VAL A 199 12.74 13.85 2.51
N GLU A 200 13.00 13.70 3.80
CA GLU A 200 13.98 12.78 4.35
C GLU A 200 13.25 11.82 5.29
N ILE A 201 13.40 10.52 5.07
CA ILE A 201 12.77 9.50 5.91
C ILE A 201 13.85 8.59 6.47
N ARG A 202 13.98 8.59 7.80
CA ARG A 202 14.84 7.66 8.52
C ARG A 202 14.06 6.42 8.88
N ARG A 203 14.65 5.26 8.61
CA ARG A 203 14.04 3.97 8.92
C ARG A 203 15.03 3.07 9.65
N VAL A 204 14.48 2.19 10.48
CA VAL A 204 15.21 1.07 11.07
C VAL A 204 14.61 -0.22 10.55
N ARG A 205 15.42 -1.27 10.46
CA ARG A 205 14.89 -2.59 10.09
C ARG A 205 13.82 -2.97 11.12
N ALA A 206 12.65 -3.36 10.65
CA ALA A 206 11.64 -3.91 11.55
C ALA A 206 12.25 -5.18 12.14
N THR A 207 12.58 -5.16 13.42
CA THR A 207 12.95 -6.36 14.17
C THR A 207 11.72 -7.25 14.21
N ASN A 208 11.80 -8.42 13.60
CA ASN A 208 10.82 -9.50 13.82
C ASN A 208 11.11 -10.16 15.19
N ASP A 209 11.34 -9.37 16.23
CA ASP A 209 11.62 -9.88 17.56
C ASP A 209 10.42 -9.60 18.46
N GLU A 210 9.68 -10.70 18.66
CA GLU A 210 8.56 -11.01 19.56
C GLU A 210 7.13 -10.64 19.12
#